data_AF-F9HE46-F1
#
_entry.id   AF-F9HE46-F1
#
_cell.length_a   1.000
_cell.length_b   1.000
_cell.length_c   1.000
_cell.angle_alpha   90.00
_cell.angle_beta   90.00
_cell.angle_gamma   90.00
#
_symmetry.space_group_name_H-M   'P 1'
#
loop_
_entity.id
_entity.type
_entity.pdbx_description
1 polymer ?
#
loop_
_entity_poly.entity_id
_entity_poly.type
_entity_poly.pdbx_seq_one_letter_code
_entity_poly.pdbx_strand_id
1 'polypeptide(L)'
;MQNGISGDVKIINKKDDISKLIKEIQKQSKSTTLKSVNDQPTNVKDYIIIKFYHQNEEKDSVVYLYTKKKRQYIEQPYAGIWEVNPDIANRIEETFS
;
A
#
# COMPACT_ATOMS: atom_id res chain seq x y z
N MET A 1 -13.74 18.01 -5.98
CA MET A 1 -14.24 16.84 -6.73
C MET A 1 -13.51 15.63 -6.17
N GLN A 2 -14.17 14.81 -5.36
CA GLN A 2 -13.58 13.55 -4.89
C GLN A 2 -13.72 12.57 -6.04
N ASN A 3 -12.63 12.24 -6.72
CA ASN A 3 -12.63 11.17 -7.70
C ASN A 3 -13.05 9.90 -6.96
N GLY A 4 -14.19 9.33 -7.35
CA GLY A 4 -14.74 8.14 -6.73
C GLY A 4 -13.69 7.03 -6.76
N ILE A 5 -13.44 6.42 -5.60
CA ILE A 5 -12.68 5.19 -5.50
C ILE A 5 -13.47 4.16 -6.32
N SER A 6 -12.96 3.82 -7.49
CA SER A 6 -13.53 2.81 -8.37
C SER A 6 -12.73 1.53 -8.20
N GLY A 7 -13.28 0.55 -7.48
CA GLY A 7 -12.64 -0.74 -7.25
C GLY A 7 -13.30 -1.51 -6.10
N ASP A 8 -13.10 -2.83 -6.08
CA ASP A 8 -13.58 -3.70 -5.00
C ASP A 8 -12.85 -3.38 -3.69
N VAL A 9 -13.61 -3.13 -2.63
CA VAL A 9 -13.06 -2.95 -1.28
C VAL A 9 -13.00 -4.31 -0.62
N LYS A 10 -11.79 -4.72 -0.24
CA LYS A 10 -11.55 -5.96 0.51
C LYS A 10 -11.11 -5.65 1.94
N ILE A 11 -11.64 -6.40 2.92
CA ILE A 11 -11.38 -6.20 4.34
C ILE A 11 -10.75 -7.47 4.93
N ILE A 12 -9.56 -7.32 5.55
CA ILE A 12 -8.95 -8.36 6.39
C ILE A 12 -9.05 -7.91 7.85
N ASN A 13 -9.59 -8.76 8.71
CA ASN A 13 -9.72 -8.52 10.14
C ASN A 13 -9.02 -9.58 11.02
N LYS A 14 -8.56 -10.69 10.42
CA LYS A 14 -7.81 -11.73 11.12
C LYS A 14 -6.38 -11.29 11.33
N LYS A 15 -5.94 -11.26 12.59
CA LYS A 15 -4.60 -10.82 12.98
C LYS A 15 -3.48 -11.56 12.26
N ASP A 16 -3.63 -12.87 12.06
CA ASP A 16 -2.61 -13.69 11.40
C ASP A 16 -2.46 -13.35 9.91
N ASP A 17 -3.57 -13.07 9.22
CA ASP A 17 -3.57 -12.66 7.81
C ASP A 17 -2.95 -11.27 7.66
N ILE A 18 -3.30 -10.33 8.54
CA ILE A 18 -2.69 -8.99 8.59
C ILE A 18 -1.18 -9.10 8.82
N SER A 19 -0.75 -9.91 9.81
CA SER A 19 0.66 -10.12 10.14
C SER A 19 1.43 -10.74 8.98
N LYS A 20 0.85 -11.74 8.30
CA LYS A 20 1.43 -12.39 7.13
C LYS A 20 1.60 -11.39 5.98
N LEU A 21 0.59 -10.58 5.69
CA LEU A 21 0.64 -9.56 4.65
C LEU A 21 1.73 -8.52 4.92
N ILE A 22 1.80 -7.97 6.14
CA ILE A 22 2.82 -6.98 6.51
C ILE A 22 4.23 -7.56 6.35
N LYS A 23 4.46 -8.79 6.82
CA LYS A 23 5.76 -9.47 6.69
C LYS A 23 6.15 -9.66 5.22
N GLU A 24 5.21 -10.07 4.38
CA GLU A 24 5.47 -10.25 2.94
C GLU A 24 5.80 -8.94 2.24
N ILE A 25 5.09 -7.86 2.56
CA ILE A 25 5.41 -6.51 2.08
C ILE A 25 6.82 -6.13 2.52
N GLN A 26 7.13 -6.22 3.81
CA GLN A 26 8.43 -5.82 4.37
C GLN A 26 9.59 -6.62 3.75
N LYS A 27 9.43 -7.93 3.60
CA LYS A 27 10.44 -8.82 3.00
C LYS A 27 10.78 -8.46 1.55
N GLN A 28 9.80 -7.96 0.80
CA GLN A 28 9.95 -7.63 -0.62
C GLN A 28 10.25 -6.14 -0.86
N SER A 29 10.24 -5.33 0.19
CA SER A 29 10.45 -3.89 0.12
C SER A 29 11.93 -3.53 0.22
N LYS A 30 12.37 -2.63 -0.66
CA LYS A 30 13.68 -1.99 -0.60
C LYS A 30 13.49 -0.48 -0.46
N SER A 31 14.19 0.11 0.51
CA SER A 31 14.20 1.57 0.67
C SER A 31 14.71 2.24 -0.60
N THR A 32 14.09 3.36 -0.97
CA THR A 32 14.52 4.19 -2.09
C THR A 32 15.09 5.51 -1.58
N THR A 33 15.79 6.25 -2.44
CA THR A 33 16.22 7.63 -2.15
C THR A 33 15.12 8.67 -2.44
N LEU A 34 13.94 8.23 -2.87
CA LEU A 34 12.81 9.09 -3.20
C LEU A 34 12.13 9.59 -1.93
N LYS A 35 11.65 10.84 -1.96
CA LYS A 35 10.92 11.43 -0.85
C LYS A 35 9.42 11.42 -1.12
N SER A 36 8.66 10.93 -0.14
CA SER A 36 7.21 11.07 -0.09
C SER A 36 6.87 12.43 0.52
N VAL A 37 6.46 13.39 -0.31
CA VAL A 37 6.20 14.77 0.11
C VAL A 37 4.75 15.22 -0.15
N ASN A 38 3.91 14.30 -0.62
CA ASN A 38 2.51 14.56 -0.95
C ASN A 38 1.62 13.63 -0.12
N ASP A 39 0.35 14.01 0.05
CA ASP A 39 -0.65 13.19 0.74
C ASP A 39 -1.05 11.91 -0.04
N GLN A 40 -0.79 11.89 -1.35
CA GLN A 40 -1.05 10.78 -2.25
C GLN A 40 -0.04 10.76 -3.41
N PRO A 41 0.15 9.62 -4.11
CA PRO A 41 1.06 9.52 -5.24
C PRO A 41 0.72 10.53 -6.33
N THR A 42 1.74 11.21 -6.85
CA THR A 42 1.59 12.17 -7.96
C THR A 42 2.10 11.58 -9.27
N ASN A 43 1.47 11.97 -10.38
CA ASN A 43 1.80 11.47 -11.73
C ASN A 43 1.65 9.94 -11.88
N VAL A 44 0.68 9.38 -11.16
CA VAL A 44 0.28 7.97 -11.21
C VAL A 44 -1.22 7.97 -11.51
N LYS A 45 -1.66 7.20 -12.50
CA LYS A 45 -3.08 7.11 -12.88
C LYS A 45 -3.85 6.18 -11.95
N ASP A 46 -3.31 4.98 -11.75
CA ASP A 46 -3.97 3.90 -11.03
C ASP A 46 -3.12 3.47 -9.84
N TYR A 47 -3.76 3.37 -8.67
CA TYR A 47 -3.12 2.93 -7.43
C TYR A 47 -4.12 2.25 -6.51
N ILE A 48 -3.63 1.34 -5.69
CA ILE A 48 -4.38 0.68 -4.63
C ILE A 48 -4.16 1.46 -3.33
N ILE A 49 -5.24 1.72 -2.60
CA ILE A 49 -5.19 2.36 -1.28
C ILE A 49 -5.32 1.26 -0.22
N ILE A 50 -4.33 1.17 0.67
CA ILE A 50 -4.36 0.25 1.80
C ILE A 50 -4.47 1.10 3.08
N LYS A 51 -5.55 0.91 3.82
CA LYS A 51 -5.80 1.59 5.10
C LYS A 51 -5.64 0.60 6.25
N PHE A 52 -4.80 0.95 7.21
CA PHE A 52 -4.61 0.21 8.45
C PHE A 52 -5.39 0.92 9.56
N TYR A 53 -6.42 0.25 10.05
CA TYR A 53 -7.20 0.70 11.20
C TYR A 53 -6.58 0.16 12.48
N HIS A 54 -6.15 1.07 13.34
CA HIS A 54 -5.44 0.72 14.57
C HIS A 54 -6.41 0.68 15.74
N GLN A 55 -6.36 -0.39 16.55
CA GLN A 55 -7.30 -0.56 17.68
C GLN A 55 -7.08 0.46 18.81
N ASN A 56 -5.86 0.99 18.95
CA ASN A 56 -5.45 1.84 20.08
C ASN A 56 -4.77 3.15 19.64
N GLU A 57 -4.87 3.53 18.36
CA GLU A 57 -4.32 4.80 17.87
C GLU A 57 -5.44 5.68 17.35
N GLU A 58 -5.33 6.99 17.56
CA GLU A 58 -6.32 7.96 17.11
C GLU A 58 -6.31 8.14 15.58
N LYS A 59 -5.19 7.80 14.93
CA LYS A 59 -4.97 8.01 13.50
C LYS A 59 -4.70 6.70 12.78
N ASP A 60 -5.50 6.42 11.77
CA ASP A 60 -5.25 5.35 10.83
C ASP A 60 -3.99 5.62 10.00
N SER A 61 -3.33 4.55 9.56
CA SER A 61 -2.25 4.66 8.58
C SER A 61 -2.77 4.38 7.18
N VAL A 62 -2.29 5.16 6.21
CA VAL A 62 -2.58 4.95 4.79
C VAL A 62 -1.28 4.73 4.03
N VAL A 63 -1.28 3.74 3.15
CA VAL A 63 -0.22 3.52 2.18
C VAL A 63 -0.82 3.30 0.80
N TYR A 64 -0.05 3.64 -0.22
CA TYR A 64 -0.47 3.55 -1.61
C TYR A 64 0.46 2.60 -2.37
N LEU A 65 -0.12 1.62 -3.06
CA LEU A 65 0.60 0.71 -3.94
C LEU A 65 0.35 1.11 -5.39
N TYR A 66 1.41 1.34 -6.16
CA TYR A 66 1.28 1.71 -7.56
C TYR A 66 2.43 1.22 -8.43
N THR A 67 2.17 1.18 -9.74
CA THR A 67 3.18 0.88 -10.75
C THR A 67 3.65 2.16 -11.44
N LYS A 68 4.97 2.37 -11.51
CA LYS A 68 5.59 3.48 -12.25
C LYS A 68 6.81 2.97 -13.01
N LYS A 69 6.87 3.24 -14.32
CA LYS A 69 7.98 2.84 -15.21
C LYS A 69 8.36 1.34 -15.06
N LYS A 70 7.36 0.44 -15.03
CA LYS A 70 7.49 -1.03 -14.87
C LYS A 70 7.99 -1.52 -13.51
N ARG A 71 8.13 -0.63 -12.52
CA ARG A 71 8.44 -0.98 -11.13
C ARG A 71 7.23 -0.70 -10.25
N GLN A 72 7.10 -1.46 -9.16
CA GLN A 72 6.07 -1.22 -8.17
C GLN A 72 6.64 -0.54 -6.94
N TYR A 73 5.81 0.30 -6.33
CA TYR A 73 6.20 1.11 -5.19
C TYR A 73 5.09 1.10 -4.15
N ILE A 74 5.50 1.09 -2.89
CA ILE A 74 4.65 1.45 -1.75
C ILE A 74 5.09 2.83 -1.28
N GLU A 75 4.15 3.76 -1.21
CA GLU A 75 4.35 5.11 -0.70
C GLU A 75 3.49 5.32 0.54
N GLN A 76 4.13 5.73 1.63
CA GLN A 76 3.46 6.25 2.80
C GLN A 76 3.70 7.76 2.85
N PRO A 77 2.66 8.60 2.91
CA PRO A 77 2.80 10.06 2.99
C PRO A 77 3.79 10.48 4.06
N TYR A 78 4.77 11.30 3.69
CA TYR A 78 5.80 11.87 4.59
C TYR A 78 6.72 10.88 5.31
N ALA A 79 6.52 9.57 5.14
CA ALA A 79 7.36 8.54 5.76
C ALA A 79 8.38 7.95 4.78
N GLY A 80 7.99 7.72 3.52
CA GLY A 80 8.93 7.21 2.52
C GLY A 80 8.28 6.53 1.32
N ILE A 81 9.15 6.13 0.40
CA ILE A 81 8.80 5.35 -0.79
C ILE A 81 9.72 4.13 -0.82
N TRP A 82 9.12 2.95 -0.93
CA TRP A 82 9.82 1.67 -1.03
C TRP A 82 9.51 1.03 -2.38
N GLU A 83 10.54 0.50 -3.04
CA GLU A 83 10.36 -0.33 -4.23
C GLU A 83 10.03 -1.75 -3.80
N VAL A 84 9.02 -2.34 -4.44
CA VAL A 84 8.53 -3.70 -4.16
C VAL A 84 8.55 -4.54 -5.43
N ASN A 85 8.59 -5.86 -5.25
CA ASN A 85 8.50 -6.79 -6.37
C ASN A 85 7.12 -6.65 -7.05
N PRO A 86 7.04 -6.61 -8.40
CA PRO A 86 5.79 -6.54 -9.16
C PRO A 86 4.68 -7.55 -8.79
N ASP A 87 5.03 -8.64 -8.13
CA ASP A 87 4.11 -9.71 -7.69
C ASP A 87 3.33 -9.36 -6.40
N ILE A 88 3.67 -8.26 -5.71
CA ILE A 88 3.03 -7.96 -4.41
C ILE A 88 1.52 -7.74 -4.54
N ALA A 89 1.05 -7.19 -5.65
CA ALA A 89 -0.37 -7.00 -5.91
C ALA A 89 -1.12 -8.35 -5.97
N ASN A 90 -0.56 -9.36 -6.64
CA ASN A 90 -1.15 -10.70 -6.71
C ASN A 90 -1.22 -11.35 -5.32
N ARG A 91 -0.17 -11.20 -4.51
CA ARG A 91 -0.13 -11.74 -3.14
C ARG A 91 -1.14 -11.08 -2.20
N ILE A 92 -1.32 -9.77 -2.37
CA ILE A 92 -2.37 -9.02 -1.67
C ILE A 92 -3.72 -9.65 -2.03
N GLU A 93 -4.02 -9.81 -3.32
CA GLU A 93 -5.25 -10.43 -3.82
C GLU A 93 -5.48 -11.86 -3.29
N GLU A 94 -4.44 -12.72 -3.31
CA GLU A 94 -4.48 -14.09 -2.78
C GLU A 94 -4.81 -14.14 -1.28
N THR A 95 -4.38 -13.13 -0.51
CA THR A 95 -4.67 -13.07 0.94
C THR A 95 -6.16 -12.88 1.23
N PHE A 96 -6.93 -12.42 0.24
CA PHE A 96 -8.38 -12.25 0.35
C PHE A 96 -9.20 -13.37 -0.32
N SER A 97 -8.55 -14.40 -0.88
CA SER A 97 -9.21 -15.56 -1.52
C SER A 97 -9.50 -16.67 -0.52
#